data_AF-A0A5F2HW02-F1
#
_entry.id   AF-A0A5F2HW02-F1
#
_cell.length_a   1.000
_cell.length_b   1.000
_cell.length_c   1.000
_cell.angle_alpha   90.00
_cell.angle_beta   90.00
_cell.angle_gamma   90.00
#
_symmetry.space_group_name_H-M   'P 1'
#
loop_
_entity.id
_entity.type
_entity.pdbx_description
1 polymer ?
#
loop_
_entity_poly.entity_id
_entity_poly.type
_entity_poly.pdbx_seq_one_letter_code
_entity_poly.pdbx_strand_id
1 'polypeptide(L)'
;VKAARAAIAEMGAKTTKAKFTEVTSSSGFVKESYDAALEALWLGALLAVGVVWLFLRDIRATLVSAVAMPLSLIPTFAVMAAFNISLNNITLLALSLVVGILVDDAIVVVEGAAHNMERGMSRHDAAVAAMNALFGPIIGITLVLMAVFLPAAFLPGLT
;
A
#
# COMPACT_ATOMS: atom_id res chain seq x y z
N VAL A 1 -21.89 6.70 -10.48
CA VAL A 1 -22.21 7.90 -9.66
C VAL A 1 -22.13 9.21 -10.44
N LYS A 2 -20.99 9.55 -11.07
CA LYS A 2 -20.86 10.77 -11.90
C LYS A 2 -21.91 10.85 -13.01
N ALA A 3 -22.17 9.73 -13.69
CA ALA A 3 -23.25 9.61 -14.69
C ALA A 3 -24.66 9.72 -14.09
N ALA A 4 -24.89 9.21 -12.87
CA ALA A 4 -26.18 9.31 -12.18
C ALA A 4 -26.45 10.74 -11.70
N ARG A 5 -25.44 11.44 -11.15
CA ARG A 5 -25.54 12.87 -10.81
C ARG A 5 -25.72 13.75 -12.06
N ALA A 6 -25.06 13.41 -13.17
CA ALA A 6 -25.27 14.09 -14.45
C ALA A 6 -26.70 13.89 -14.98
N ALA A 7 -27.22 12.66 -14.95
CA ALA A 7 -28.60 12.36 -15.35
C ALA A 7 -29.65 13.03 -14.45
N ILE A 8 -29.43 13.07 -13.13
CA ILE A 8 -30.32 13.76 -12.17
C ILE A 8 -30.26 15.28 -12.38
N ALA A 9 -29.10 15.85 -12.68
CA ALA A 9 -28.96 17.26 -13.03
C ALA A 9 -29.65 17.61 -14.36
N GLU A 10 -29.58 16.72 -15.35
CA GLU A 10 -30.25 16.86 -16.64
C GLU A 10 -31.78 16.74 -16.52
N MET A 11 -32.28 15.86 -15.64
CA MET A 11 -33.70 15.76 -15.29
C MET A 11 -34.19 16.95 -14.46
N GLY A 12 -33.35 17.49 -13.57
CA GLY A 12 -33.61 18.71 -12.81
C GLY A 12 -33.68 19.96 -13.70
N ALA A 13 -32.86 20.04 -14.75
CA ALA A 13 -32.90 21.12 -15.73
C ALA A 13 -34.18 21.14 -16.58
N LYS A 14 -34.84 19.98 -16.76
CA LYS A 14 -36.10 19.84 -17.51
C LYS A 14 -37.37 19.99 -16.66
N THR A 15 -37.26 20.10 -15.33
CA THR A 15 -38.41 20.10 -14.41
C THR A 15 -38.40 21.30 -13.47
N THR A 16 -39.15 22.36 -13.80
CA THR A 16 -39.21 23.63 -13.03
C THR A 16 -39.91 23.53 -11.67
N LYS A 17 -40.55 22.39 -11.33
CA LYS A 17 -41.37 22.24 -10.10
C LYS A 17 -40.79 21.33 -9.00
N ALA A 18 -39.67 20.64 -9.22
CA ALA A 18 -39.13 19.69 -8.25
C ALA A 18 -37.63 19.92 -8.01
N LYS A 19 -37.26 20.11 -6.74
CA LYS A 19 -35.87 20.28 -6.29
C LYS A 19 -35.35 18.92 -5.84
N PHE A 20 -34.46 18.32 -6.62
CA PHE A 20 -33.85 17.04 -6.28
C PHE A 20 -32.64 17.29 -5.38
N THR A 21 -32.72 16.82 -4.13
CA THR A 21 -31.62 16.82 -3.16
C THR A 21 -31.20 15.38 -2.89
N GLU A 22 -29.90 15.10 -2.98
CA GLU A 22 -29.33 13.80 -2.67
C GLU A 22 -29.40 13.57 -1.16
N VAL A 23 -30.20 12.59 -0.71
CA VAL A 23 -30.43 12.31 0.71
C VAL A 23 -29.36 11.38 1.31
N THR A 24 -28.91 10.39 0.54
CA THR A 24 -27.88 9.43 0.97
C THR A 24 -27.02 9.01 -0.21
N SER A 25 -25.70 8.98 -0.02
CA SER A 25 -24.75 8.54 -1.05
C SER A 25 -23.55 7.85 -0.44
N SER A 26 -23.42 6.54 -0.69
CA SER A 26 -22.23 5.76 -0.31
C SER A 26 -20.98 6.18 -1.09
N SER A 27 -21.15 6.94 -2.19
CA SER A 27 -20.04 7.45 -3.00
C SER A 27 -19.22 8.55 -2.33
N GLY A 28 -19.84 9.35 -1.46
CA GLY A 28 -19.14 10.36 -0.66
C GLY A 28 -18.19 9.68 0.32
N PHE A 29 -18.70 8.68 1.04
CA PHE A 29 -17.93 7.88 1.99
C PHE A 29 -16.74 7.15 1.34
N VAL A 30 -16.95 6.52 0.17
CA VAL A 30 -15.87 5.85 -0.58
C VAL A 30 -14.81 6.84 -1.02
N LYS A 31 -15.20 8.05 -1.45
CA LYS A 31 -14.26 9.08 -1.87
C LYS A 31 -13.46 9.65 -0.70
N GLU A 32 -14.12 9.89 0.43
CA GLU A 32 -13.48 10.38 1.65
C GLU A 32 -12.51 9.33 2.23
N SER A 33 -12.88 8.04 2.20
CA SER A 33 -11.98 6.94 2.58
C SER A 33 -10.80 6.79 1.62
N TYR A 34 -11.00 7.05 0.33
CA TYR A 34 -9.94 7.06 -0.66
C TYR A 34 -8.96 8.22 -0.45
N ASP A 35 -9.49 9.43 -0.23
CA ASP A 35 -8.69 10.63 0.03
C ASP A 35 -7.90 10.47 1.35
N ALA A 36 -8.53 9.93 2.40
CA ALA A 36 -7.85 9.62 3.67
C ALA A 36 -6.77 8.55 3.52
N ALA A 37 -7.00 7.51 2.71
CA ALA A 37 -6.00 6.48 2.44
C ALA A 37 -4.80 7.05 1.67
N LEU A 38 -5.04 7.95 0.70
CA LEU A 38 -3.96 8.64 -0.02
C LEU A 38 -3.15 9.57 0.89
N GLU A 39 -3.82 10.31 1.78
CA GLU A 39 -3.14 11.17 2.75
C GLU A 39 -2.28 10.35 3.70
N ALA A 40 -2.81 9.26 4.25
CA ALA A 40 -2.06 8.34 5.10
C ALA A 40 -0.88 7.70 4.36
N LEU A 41 -1.06 7.29 3.11
CA LEU A 41 0.00 6.72 2.28
C LEU A 41 1.12 7.75 2.05
N TRP A 42 0.78 8.99 1.72
CA TRP A 42 1.77 10.03 1.45
C TRP A 42 2.52 10.45 2.72
N LEU A 43 1.80 10.64 3.83
CA LEU A 43 2.39 10.99 5.11
C LEU A 43 3.29 9.85 5.64
N GLY A 44 2.81 8.61 5.55
CA GLY A 44 3.55 7.41 5.93
C GLY A 44 4.80 7.22 5.08
N ALA A 45 4.70 7.37 3.76
CA ALA A 45 5.85 7.29 2.86
C ALA A 45 6.89 8.38 3.17
N LEU A 46 6.46 9.63 3.39
CA LEU A 46 7.37 10.73 3.73
C LEU A 46 8.09 10.48 5.07
N LEU A 47 7.36 10.02 6.08
CA LEU A 47 7.93 9.65 7.38
C LEU A 47 8.89 8.47 7.26
N ALA A 48 8.52 7.42 6.53
CA ALA A 48 9.38 6.26 6.30
C ALA A 48 10.68 6.66 5.59
N VAL A 49 10.61 7.45 4.52
CA VAL A 49 11.79 8.00 3.84
C VAL A 49 12.65 8.83 4.79
N GLY A 50 12.03 9.65 5.63
CA GLY A 50 12.73 10.46 6.63
C GLY A 50 13.48 9.61 7.68
N VAL A 51 12.84 8.56 8.19
CA VAL A 51 13.45 7.62 9.15
C VAL A 51 14.58 6.83 8.50
N VAL A 52 14.37 6.27 7.30
CA VAL A 52 15.39 5.55 6.52
C VAL A 52 16.59 6.45 6.27
N TRP A 53 16.37 7.69 5.83
CA TRP A 53 17.44 8.67 5.63
C TRP A 53 18.22 8.97 6.91
N LEU A 54 17.54 9.09 8.05
CA LEU A 54 18.16 9.35 9.35
C LEU A 54 19.07 8.18 9.78
N PHE A 55 18.65 6.94 9.58
CA PHE A 55 19.40 5.74 9.94
C PHE A 55 20.59 5.49 9.01
N LEU A 56 20.36 5.53 7.69
CA LEU A 56 21.38 5.17 6.70
C LEU A 56 22.34 6.31 6.37
N ARG A 57 21.90 7.58 6.50
CA ARG A 57 22.63 8.79 6.06
C ARG A 57 23.10 8.75 4.59
N ASP A 58 22.61 7.80 3.79
CA ASP A 58 22.87 7.65 2.36
C ASP A 58 21.58 7.89 1.56
N ILE A 59 21.59 8.94 0.74
CA ILE A 59 20.48 9.36 -0.11
C ILE A 59 20.17 8.30 -1.18
N ARG A 60 21.19 7.58 -1.69
CA ARG A 60 21.00 6.58 -2.75
C ARG A 60 20.26 5.35 -2.22
N ALA A 61 20.68 4.85 -1.06
CA ALA A 61 20.02 3.75 -0.37
C ALA A 61 18.57 4.11 -0.03
N THR A 62 18.36 5.33 0.48
CA THR A 62 17.03 5.85 0.80
C THR A 62 16.11 5.89 -0.43
N LEU A 63 16.61 6.32 -1.59
CA LEU A 63 15.83 6.35 -2.84
C LEU A 63 15.39 4.95 -3.29
N VAL A 64 16.22 3.93 -3.07
CA VAL A 64 15.86 2.54 -3.41
C VAL A 64 14.67 2.08 -2.57
N SER A 65 14.70 2.29 -1.25
CA SER A 65 13.56 1.99 -0.37
C SER A 65 12.33 2.82 -0.72
N ALA A 66 12.51 4.11 -1.07
CA ALA A 66 11.41 4.99 -1.46
C ALA A 66 10.65 4.51 -2.70
N VAL A 67 11.36 3.93 -3.68
CA VAL A 67 10.77 3.37 -4.91
C VAL A 67 10.20 1.97 -4.67
N ALA A 68 10.78 1.19 -3.75
CA ALA A 68 10.28 -0.15 -3.41
C ALA A 68 8.86 -0.10 -2.82
N MET A 69 8.57 0.90 -1.97
CA MET A 69 7.26 1.10 -1.35
C MET A 69 6.06 1.17 -2.33
N PRO A 70 6.05 2.04 -3.37
CA PRO A 70 4.95 2.08 -4.33
C PRO A 70 4.96 0.88 -5.28
N LEU A 71 6.14 0.35 -5.63
CA LEU A 71 6.25 -0.78 -6.55
C LEU A 71 5.58 -2.04 -6.01
N SER A 72 5.57 -2.19 -4.69
CA SER A 72 4.99 -3.35 -4.00
C SER A 72 3.46 -3.35 -3.97
N LEU A 73 2.80 -2.20 -4.16
CA LEU A 73 1.34 -2.10 -4.27
C LEU A 73 0.80 -2.55 -5.64
N ILE A 74 1.60 -2.42 -6.70
CA ILE A 74 1.21 -2.80 -8.06
C ILE A 74 0.78 -4.27 -8.15
N PRO A 75 1.59 -5.26 -7.68
CA PRO A 75 1.17 -6.66 -7.70
C PRO A 75 -0.05 -6.92 -6.82
N THR A 76 -0.23 -6.20 -5.70
CA THR A 76 -1.42 -6.34 -4.86
C THR A 76 -2.69 -5.98 -5.64
N PHE A 77 -2.71 -4.85 -6.35
CA PHE A 77 -3.85 -4.48 -7.19
C PHE A 77 -4.06 -5.44 -8.36
N ALA A 78 -2.98 -5.97 -8.96
CA ALA A 78 -3.08 -6.96 -10.02
C ALA A 78 -3.76 -8.25 -9.53
N VAL A 79 -3.40 -8.74 -8.34
CA VAL A 79 -4.03 -9.91 -7.72
C VAL A 79 -5.48 -9.62 -7.34
N MET A 80 -5.77 -8.46 -6.75
CA MET A 80 -7.15 -8.06 -6.45
C MET A 80 -8.03 -8.04 -7.70
N ALA A 81 -7.51 -7.52 -8.82
CA ALA A 81 -8.21 -7.52 -10.10
C ALA A 81 -8.42 -8.95 -10.63
N ALA A 82 -7.42 -9.83 -10.51
CA ALA A 82 -7.54 -11.23 -10.93
C ALA A 82 -8.60 -12.01 -10.12
N PHE A 83 -8.75 -11.71 -8.83
CA PHE A 83 -9.74 -12.33 -7.94
C PHE A 83 -11.06 -11.54 -7.83
N ASN A 84 -11.26 -10.49 -8.64
CA ASN A 84 -12.44 -9.61 -8.58
C ASN A 84 -12.75 -9.03 -7.18
N ILE A 85 -11.71 -8.79 -6.38
CA ILE A 85 -11.84 -8.17 -5.06
C ILE A 85 -12.02 -6.66 -5.25
N SER A 86 -13.14 -6.12 -4.76
CA SER A 86 -13.43 -4.69 -4.85
C SER A 86 -12.74 -3.88 -3.76
N LEU A 87 -12.38 -2.63 -4.09
CA LEU A 87 -11.93 -1.66 -3.09
C LEU A 87 -13.11 -1.19 -2.24
N ASN A 88 -13.09 -1.57 -0.98
CA ASN A 88 -14.00 -1.17 0.08
C ASN A 88 -13.22 -0.81 1.36
N ASN A 89 -13.91 -0.36 2.40
CA ASN A 89 -13.28 0.07 3.65
C ASN A 89 -12.40 -1.01 4.30
N ILE A 90 -12.83 -2.26 4.30
CA ILE A 90 -12.06 -3.37 4.88
C ILE A 90 -10.77 -3.57 4.08
N THR A 91 -10.86 -3.56 2.74
CA THR A 91 -9.66 -3.69 1.90
C THR A 91 -8.74 -2.48 2.01
N LEU A 92 -9.27 -1.27 2.21
CA LEU A 92 -8.46 -0.07 2.42
C LEU A 92 -7.72 -0.12 3.77
N LEU A 93 -8.38 -0.59 4.83
CA LEU A 93 -7.77 -0.84 6.13
C LEU A 93 -6.69 -1.94 6.02
N ALA A 94 -6.98 -3.02 5.31
CA ALA A 94 -6.01 -4.08 5.06
C ALA A 94 -4.79 -3.58 4.26
N LEU A 95 -5.00 -2.77 3.22
CA LEU A 95 -3.93 -2.15 2.45
C LEU A 95 -3.10 -1.21 3.32
N SER A 96 -3.73 -0.40 4.17
CA SER A 96 -3.01 0.49 5.10
C SER A 96 -2.11 -0.28 6.06
N LEU A 97 -2.55 -1.45 6.56
CA LEU A 97 -1.75 -2.31 7.43
C LEU A 97 -0.59 -2.97 6.66
N VAL A 98 -0.88 -3.53 5.49
CA VAL A 98 0.09 -4.26 4.67
C VAL A 98 1.20 -3.35 4.18
N VAL A 99 0.91 -2.09 3.83
CA VAL A 99 1.94 -1.13 3.43
C VAL A 99 3.04 -1.07 4.48
N GLY A 100 2.72 -0.92 5.77
CA GLY A 100 3.72 -0.84 6.83
C GLY A 100 4.60 -2.08 6.92
N ILE A 101 3.99 -3.26 6.91
CA ILE A 101 4.70 -4.55 6.98
C ILE A 101 5.63 -4.74 5.77
N LEU A 102 5.20 -4.29 4.59
CA LEU A 102 5.92 -4.47 3.33
C LEU A 102 7.11 -3.51 3.18
N VAL A 103 7.06 -2.35 3.83
CA VAL A 103 8.19 -1.40 3.84
C VAL A 103 9.35 -1.97 4.65
N ASP A 104 9.06 -2.62 5.78
CA ASP A 104 10.07 -3.11 6.72
C ASP A 104 11.06 -4.07 6.05
N ASP A 105 10.58 -5.02 5.24
CA ASP A 105 11.43 -5.98 4.51
C ASP A 105 12.41 -5.26 3.55
N ALA A 106 11.92 -4.24 2.83
CA ALA A 106 12.75 -3.49 1.91
C ALA A 106 13.82 -2.66 2.64
N ILE A 107 13.52 -2.14 3.83
CA ILE A 107 14.47 -1.41 4.66
C ILE A 107 15.57 -2.35 5.15
N VAL A 108 15.22 -3.51 5.70
CA VAL A 108 16.18 -4.48 6.26
C VAL A 108 17.20 -4.95 5.21
N VAL A 109 16.78 -5.17 3.96
CA VAL A 109 17.69 -5.56 2.87
C VAL A 109 18.64 -4.42 2.50
N VAL A 110 18.13 -3.19 2.39
CA VAL A 110 18.93 -2.01 2.04
C VAL A 110 19.93 -1.69 3.15
N GLU A 111 19.52 -1.80 4.42
CA GLU A 111 20.40 -1.64 5.58
C GLU A 111 21.49 -2.70 5.62
N GLY A 112 21.14 -3.98 5.41
CA GLY A 112 22.12 -5.06 5.35
C GLY A 112 23.15 -4.87 4.22
N ALA A 113 22.71 -4.40 3.05
CA ALA A 113 23.59 -4.09 1.93
C ALA A 113 24.50 -2.90 2.25
N ALA A 114 23.96 -1.81 2.80
CA ALA A 114 24.72 -0.64 3.20
C ALA A 114 25.78 -0.99 4.27
N HIS A 115 25.41 -1.79 5.26
CA HIS A 115 26.31 -2.26 6.31
C HIS A 115 27.51 -3.05 5.75
N ASN A 116 27.28 -3.91 4.74
CA ASN A 116 28.36 -4.64 4.08
C ASN A 116 29.24 -3.72 3.21
N MET A 117 28.67 -2.67 2.62
CA MET A 117 29.45 -1.65 1.89
C MET A 117 30.37 -0.85 2.82
N GLU A 118 29.90 -0.51 4.02
CA GLU A 118 30.73 0.16 5.05
C GLU A 118 31.92 -0.71 5.49
N ARG A 119 31.78 -2.03 5.41
CA ARG A 119 32.85 -3.01 5.69
C ARG A 119 33.82 -3.20 4.52
N GLY A 120 33.69 -2.40 3.46
CA GLY A 120 34.61 -2.37 2.33
C GLY A 120 34.26 -3.32 1.18
N MET A 121 33.08 -3.96 1.20
CA MET A 121 32.63 -4.80 0.09
C MET A 121 32.23 -3.94 -1.13
N SER A 122 32.41 -4.49 -2.34
CA SER A 122 31.88 -3.87 -3.55
C SER A 122 30.34 -3.84 -3.49
N ARG A 123 29.70 -2.87 -4.16
CA ARG A 123 28.22 -2.72 -4.13
C ARG A 123 27.47 -4.00 -4.52
N HIS A 124 27.99 -4.69 -5.54
CA HIS A 124 27.41 -5.94 -6.01
C HIS A 124 27.54 -7.03 -4.93
N ASP A 125 28.75 -7.21 -4.39
CA ASP A 125 29.01 -8.27 -3.42
C ASP A 125 28.32 -8.01 -2.09
N ALA A 126 28.20 -6.74 -1.69
CA ALA A 126 27.47 -6.33 -0.50
C ALA A 126 25.98 -6.67 -0.59
N ALA A 127 25.35 -6.45 -1.75
CA ALA A 127 23.95 -6.80 -1.99
C ALA A 127 23.75 -8.32 -2.01
N VAL A 128 24.65 -9.08 -2.64
CA VAL A 128 24.61 -10.55 -2.66
C VAL A 128 24.80 -11.12 -1.26
N ALA A 129 25.77 -10.60 -0.49
CA ALA A 129 26.02 -11.02 0.88
C ALA A 129 24.83 -10.71 1.81
N ALA A 130 24.22 -9.53 1.66
CA ALA A 130 23.01 -9.16 2.40
C ALA A 130 21.85 -10.11 2.08
N MET A 131 21.59 -10.39 0.81
CA MET A 131 20.55 -11.34 0.40
C MET A 131 20.83 -12.74 0.94
N ASN A 132 22.07 -13.24 0.88
CA ASN A 132 22.39 -14.57 1.41
C ASN A 132 22.15 -14.71 2.92
N ALA A 133 22.34 -13.63 3.68
CA ALA A 133 22.09 -13.63 5.12
C ALA A 133 20.59 -13.46 5.45
N LEU A 134 19.89 -12.59 4.71
CA LEU A 134 18.53 -12.16 5.05
C LEU A 134 17.43 -12.97 4.35
N PHE A 135 17.74 -13.73 3.30
CA PHE A 135 16.74 -14.46 2.52
C PHE A 135 15.90 -15.42 3.36
N GLY A 136 16.54 -16.22 4.22
CA GLY A 136 15.85 -17.15 5.11
C GLY A 136 14.85 -16.46 6.05
N PRO A 137 15.28 -15.46 6.83
CA PRO A 137 14.40 -14.66 7.67
C PRO A 137 13.22 -14.02 6.93
N ILE A 138 13.46 -13.38 5.78
CA ILE A 138 12.42 -12.69 5.00
C ILE A 138 11.35 -13.66 4.52
N ILE A 139 11.76 -14.82 3.97
CA ILE A 139 10.83 -15.87 3.57
C ILE A 139 10.06 -16.40 4.79
N GLY A 140 10.72 -16.55 5.94
CA GLY A 140 10.08 -16.96 7.19
C GLY A 140 8.96 -16.01 7.60
N ILE A 141 9.22 -14.71 7.64
CA ILE A 141 8.23 -13.68 7.98
C ILE A 141 7.07 -13.71 6.98
N THR A 142 7.36 -13.77 5.68
CA THR A 142 6.34 -13.85 4.63
C THR A 142 5.43 -15.07 4.80
N LEU A 143 6.01 -16.24 5.08
CA LEU A 143 5.27 -17.48 5.30
C LEU A 143 4.41 -17.41 6.57
N VAL A 144 4.90 -16.79 7.64
CA VAL A 144 4.11 -16.57 8.86
C VAL A 144 2.92 -15.67 8.58
N LEU A 145 3.11 -14.56 7.84
CA LEU A 145 2.01 -13.68 7.43
C LEU A 145 0.98 -14.42 6.59
N MET A 146 1.44 -15.24 5.63
CA MET A 146 0.55 -16.10 4.85
C MET A 146 -0.19 -17.09 5.75
N ALA A 147 0.48 -17.74 6.70
CA ALA A 147 -0.14 -18.70 7.59
C ALA A 147 -1.23 -18.08 8.48
N VAL A 148 -1.11 -16.80 8.83
CA VAL A 148 -2.10 -16.07 9.64
C VAL A 148 -3.25 -15.53 8.77
N PHE A 149 -2.93 -14.85 7.67
CA PHE A 149 -3.94 -14.12 6.89
C PHE A 149 -4.61 -14.95 5.79
N LEU A 150 -3.92 -15.93 5.22
CA LEU A 150 -4.49 -16.75 4.15
C LEU A 150 -5.71 -17.54 4.64
N PRO A 151 -5.69 -18.23 5.80
CA PRO A 151 -6.88 -18.91 6.31
C PRO A 151 -8.01 -17.93 6.64
N ALA A 152 -7.69 -16.76 7.20
CA ALA A 152 -8.67 -15.73 7.52
C ALA A 152 -9.40 -15.22 6.27
N ALA A 153 -8.74 -15.19 5.11
CA ALA A 153 -9.33 -14.80 3.84
C ALA A 153 -10.35 -15.82 3.30
N PHE A 154 -10.27 -17.09 3.70
CA PHE A 154 -11.19 -18.16 3.30
C PHE A 154 -12.34 -18.39 4.30
N LEU A 155 -12.35 -17.68 5.43
CA LEU A 155 -13.48 -17.76 6.34
C LEU A 155 -14.72 -17.16 5.66
N PRO A 156 -15.81 -17.92 5.49
CA PRO A 156 -17.04 -17.39 4.91
C PRO A 156 -17.53 -16.23 5.78
N GLY A 157 -17.81 -15.09 5.15
CA GLY A 157 -18.22 -13.88 5.86
C GLY A 157 -19.49 -14.11 6.67
N LEU A 158 -19.50 -13.58 7.91
CA LEU A 158 -20.74 -13.33 8.64
C LEU A 158 -21.59 -12.38 7.78
N THR A 159 -22.68 -12.89 7.23
CA THR A 159 -23.76 -12.11 6.62
C THR A 159 -24.45 -11.23 7.64
#